data_AF-Q32NW6-F1
#
_entry.id   AF-Q32NW6-F1
#
_cell.length_a   1.000
_cell.length_b   1.000
_cell.length_c   1.000
_cell.angle_alpha   90.00
_cell.angle_beta   90.00
_cell.angle_gamma   90.00
#
_symmetry.space_group_name_H-M   'P 1'
#
loop_
_entity.id
_entity.type
_entity.pdbx_description
1 polymer ?
#
loop_
_entity_poly.entity_id
_entity_poly.type
_entity_poly.pdbx_seq_one_letter_code
_entity_poly.pdbx_strand_id
1 'polypeptide(L)'
;LRRTVEFVAERIGSNCVKHIKATLVAELVKRAELLLQDSVTQESSTHNKQLDTVCTKLCEDGRQAVQKGKEYCTRKAPEALRLLLPEEISASVLSSAEDIAVALAIEKACSWLNTNISALIKREVKAAFARMLKIHSQISSSMGCESVKGGCDNGCEHNAPLPSQLITEIKDILSIAVGPRDEEEVVDYMHLKNTLTHLSQTLKCRIYMCYPAEQHLAKCTVELASLLVSDRIPVSGFPSSEHSHEMQTLKRKAFSDLLTLLLSVWKKDFTATIPFYLMFSMKNITYITDIQSHKWELFEFMLRGLIEQRLMDYEEMKHHIHKLEGFMWPAGLLEKLALMSERHRSKQEDGCKEPVCTPVPKAVAAMTSP
;
A
#
# COMPACT_ATOMS: atom_id res chain seq x y z
N LEU A 1 34.90 4.53 27.67
CA LEU A 1 34.04 4.24 28.84
C LEU A 1 32.89 5.25 29.02
N ARG A 2 33.14 6.50 29.42
CA ARG A 2 32.08 7.51 29.66
C ARG A 2 31.06 7.64 28.51
N ARG A 3 31.55 7.84 27.27
CA ARG A 3 30.68 7.93 26.08
C ARG A 3 29.83 6.67 25.88
N THR A 4 30.38 5.49 26.15
CA THR A 4 29.67 4.21 26.05
C THR A 4 28.56 4.12 27.10
N VAL A 5 28.84 4.51 28.35
CA VAL A 5 27.85 4.55 29.43
C VAL A 5 26.70 5.51 29.11
N GLU A 6 27.02 6.73 28.67
CA GLU A 6 26.01 7.73 28.28
C GLU A 6 25.16 7.24 27.09
N PHE A 7 25.80 6.64 26.08
CA PHE A 7 25.13 6.05 24.92
C PHE A 7 24.18 4.92 25.33
N VAL A 8 24.65 3.97 26.15
CA VAL A 8 23.83 2.85 26.63
C VAL A 8 22.63 3.39 27.42
N ALA A 9 22.86 4.32 28.35
CA ALA A 9 21.78 4.91 29.14
C ALA A 9 20.69 5.55 28.26
N GLU A 10 21.07 6.27 27.20
CA GLU A 10 20.12 6.85 26.24
C GLU A 10 19.32 5.79 25.48
N ARG A 11 20.01 4.78 24.93
CA ARG A 11 19.35 3.72 24.15
C ARG A 11 18.41 2.91 25.01
N ILE A 12 18.85 2.52 26.21
CA ILE A 12 18.04 1.75 27.16
C ILE A 12 16.85 2.56 27.65
N GLY A 13 17.03 3.85 27.96
CA GLY A 13 15.93 4.72 28.37
C GLY A 13 14.84 4.84 27.30
N SER A 14 15.23 5.01 26.03
CA SER A 14 14.28 5.02 24.90
C SER A 14 13.58 3.68 24.71
N ASN A 15 14.34 2.57 24.77
CA ASN A 15 13.80 1.23 24.60
C ASN A 15 12.85 0.84 25.74
N CYS A 16 13.11 1.30 26.96
CA CYS A 16 12.22 1.15 28.11
C CYS A 16 10.83 1.75 27.81
N VAL A 17 10.78 3.00 27.34
CA VAL A 17 9.51 3.67 27.00
C VAL A 17 8.75 2.90 25.91
N LYS A 18 9.45 2.45 24.85
CA LYS A 18 8.86 1.62 23.79
C LYS A 18 8.31 0.31 24.34
N HIS A 19 9.06 -0.34 25.23
CA HIS A 19 8.66 -1.59 25.87
C HIS A 19 7.40 -1.41 26.74
N ILE A 20 7.34 -0.37 27.57
CA ILE A 20 6.16 -0.04 28.38
C ILE A 20 4.94 0.23 27.49
N LYS A 21 5.13 0.95 26.37
CA LYS A 21 4.04 1.19 25.41
C LYS A 21 3.53 -0.12 24.80
N ALA A 22 4.44 -1.00 24.38
CA ALA A 22 4.10 -2.27 23.72
C ALA A 22 3.52 -3.34 24.67
N THR A 23 3.78 -3.21 25.98
CA THR A 23 3.34 -4.18 26.99
C THR A 23 2.19 -3.62 27.82
N LEU A 24 2.51 -2.82 28.84
CA LEU A 24 1.55 -2.30 29.81
C LEU A 24 0.47 -1.43 29.16
N VAL A 25 0.83 -0.46 28.32
CA VAL A 25 -0.18 0.43 27.71
C VAL A 25 -1.09 -0.36 26.78
N ALA A 26 -0.54 -1.28 25.98
CA ALA A 26 -1.35 -2.16 25.13
C ALA A 26 -2.31 -3.04 25.93
N GLU A 27 -1.88 -3.58 27.07
CA GLU A 27 -2.74 -4.35 27.99
C GLU A 27 -3.87 -3.48 28.57
N LEU A 28 -3.55 -2.28 29.06
CA LEU A 28 -4.55 -1.36 29.61
C LEU A 28 -5.56 -0.91 28.55
N VAL A 29 -5.14 -0.72 27.30
CA VAL A 29 -6.04 -0.40 26.18
C VAL A 29 -6.99 -1.56 25.90
N LYS A 30 -6.50 -2.80 25.84
CA LYS A 30 -7.38 -3.98 25.69
C LYS A 30 -8.40 -4.09 26.82
N ARG A 31 -7.97 -3.83 28.06
CA ARG A 31 -8.86 -3.79 29.23
C ARG A 31 -9.91 -2.67 29.09
N ALA A 32 -9.52 -1.51 28.55
CA ALA A 32 -10.44 -0.41 28.28
C ALA A 32 -11.50 -0.80 27.24
N GLU A 33 -11.11 -1.49 26.18
CA GLU A 33 -12.03 -1.98 25.14
C GLU A 33 -13.10 -2.89 25.74
N LEU A 34 -12.72 -3.81 26.64
CA LEU A 34 -13.67 -4.67 27.36
C LEU A 34 -14.61 -3.89 28.28
N LEU A 35 -14.09 -2.93 29.04
CA LEU A 35 -14.90 -2.11 29.96
C LEU A 35 -15.86 -1.16 29.22
N LEU A 36 -15.53 -0.78 27.99
CA LEU A 36 -16.31 0.14 27.16
C LEU A 36 -17.18 -0.58 26.12
N GLN A 37 -17.17 -1.91 26.09
CA GLN A 37 -17.93 -2.69 25.11
C GLN A 37 -19.44 -2.42 25.20
N ASP A 38 -19.99 -2.37 26.41
CA ASP A 38 -21.40 -2.07 26.65
C ASP A 38 -21.72 -0.59 26.42
N SER A 39 -20.75 0.30 26.63
CA SER A 39 -20.89 1.74 26.38
C SER A 39 -21.18 2.06 24.92
N VAL A 40 -20.70 1.24 24.00
CA VAL A 40 -20.81 1.45 22.55
C VAL A 40 -22.25 1.33 22.05
N THR A 41 -23.14 0.63 22.78
CA THR A 41 -24.56 0.47 22.45
C THR A 41 -25.47 1.50 23.13
N GLN A 42 -24.93 2.32 24.04
CA GLN A 42 -25.68 3.32 24.79
C GLN A 42 -25.75 4.67 24.03
N GLU A 43 -26.54 5.62 24.55
CA GLU A 43 -26.66 6.95 23.92
C GLU A 43 -25.34 7.73 23.98
N SER A 44 -25.09 8.52 22.93
CA SER A 44 -23.86 9.31 22.75
C SER A 44 -23.55 10.28 23.90
N SER A 45 -24.58 10.69 24.64
CA SER A 45 -24.50 11.54 25.83
C SER A 45 -23.76 10.87 27.01
N THR A 46 -23.73 9.53 27.05
CA THR A 46 -23.15 8.73 28.15
C THR A 46 -21.71 8.30 27.86
N HIS A 47 -21.32 8.26 26.58
CA HIS A 47 -19.99 7.85 26.13
C HIS A 47 -18.84 8.62 26.79
N ASN A 48 -18.95 9.95 26.85
CA ASN A 48 -17.87 10.79 27.39
C ASN A 48 -17.65 10.54 28.90
N LYS A 49 -18.73 10.37 29.67
CA LYS A 49 -18.64 10.14 31.12
C LYS A 49 -18.03 8.78 31.45
N GLN A 50 -18.42 7.73 30.71
CA GLN A 50 -17.85 6.39 30.88
C GLN A 50 -16.39 6.33 30.44
N LEU A 51 -16.06 6.96 29.30
CA LEU A 51 -14.70 7.07 28.81
C LEU A 51 -13.77 7.77 29.81
N ASP A 52 -14.21 8.87 30.41
CA ASP A 52 -13.43 9.59 31.42
C ASP A 52 -13.26 8.78 32.71
N THR A 53 -14.29 8.04 33.13
CA THR A 53 -14.23 7.13 34.30
C THR A 53 -13.22 6.01 34.07
N VAL A 54 -13.29 5.34 32.92
CA VAL A 54 -12.37 4.27 32.53
C VAL A 54 -10.95 4.80 32.38
N CYS A 55 -10.76 5.97 31.75
CA CYS A 55 -9.45 6.60 31.63
C CYS A 55 -8.84 6.91 33.00
N THR A 56 -9.62 7.43 33.95
CA THR A 56 -9.14 7.76 35.29
C THR A 56 -8.66 6.50 36.02
N LYS A 57 -9.45 5.41 35.98
CA LYS A 57 -9.07 4.12 36.56
C LYS A 57 -7.83 3.51 35.91
N LEU A 58 -7.71 3.58 34.57
CA LEU A 58 -6.54 3.01 33.89
C LEU A 58 -5.28 3.86 34.04
N CYS A 59 -5.40 5.17 34.25
CA CYS A 59 -4.26 6.02 34.61
C CYS A 59 -3.71 5.69 36.01
N GLU A 60 -4.58 5.31 36.95
CA GLU A 60 -4.18 4.78 38.26
C GLU A 60 -3.35 3.50 38.10
N ASP A 61 -3.88 2.50 37.40
CA ASP A 61 -3.18 1.25 37.08
C ASP A 61 -1.87 1.51 36.29
N GLY A 62 -1.86 2.55 35.46
CA GLY A 62 -0.73 3.00 34.66
C GLY A 62 0.47 3.50 35.48
N ARG A 63 0.30 3.85 36.76
CA ARG A 63 1.41 4.29 37.62
C ARG A 63 2.49 3.23 37.81
N GLN A 64 2.13 1.96 37.67
CA GLN A 64 3.11 0.86 37.69
C GLN A 64 4.14 0.94 36.54
N ALA A 65 3.91 1.77 35.52
CA ALA A 65 4.86 2.02 34.43
C ALA A 65 6.23 2.47 34.95
N VAL A 66 6.26 3.31 35.99
CA VAL A 66 7.52 3.80 36.56
C VAL A 66 8.29 2.65 37.22
N GLN A 67 7.61 1.80 37.97
CA GLN A 67 8.23 0.65 38.63
C GLN A 67 8.73 -0.38 37.61
N LYS A 68 7.91 -0.75 36.64
CA LYS A 68 8.32 -1.64 35.53
C LYS A 68 9.46 -1.06 34.71
N GLY A 69 9.49 0.27 34.55
CA GLY A 69 10.56 0.97 33.85
C GLY A 69 11.90 0.89 34.60
N LYS A 70 11.87 0.99 35.94
CA LYS A 70 13.06 0.77 36.79
C LYS A 70 13.60 -0.64 36.61
N GLU A 71 12.74 -1.65 36.75
CA GLU A 71 13.11 -3.06 36.58
C GLU A 71 13.70 -3.35 35.20
N TYR A 72 13.12 -2.76 34.15
CA TYR A 72 13.65 -2.88 32.79
C TYR A 72 15.07 -2.31 32.68
N CYS A 73 15.30 -1.09 33.18
CA CYS A 73 16.59 -0.43 33.09
C CYS A 73 17.67 -1.14 33.92
N THR A 74 17.33 -1.53 35.16
CA THR A 74 18.23 -2.29 36.05
C THR A 74 18.71 -3.59 35.41
N ARG A 75 17.85 -4.26 34.65
CA ARG A 75 18.23 -5.50 33.96
C ARG A 75 18.97 -5.25 32.65
N LYS A 76 18.50 -4.33 31.81
CA LYS A 76 18.97 -4.19 30.42
C LYS A 76 20.19 -3.30 30.25
N ALA A 77 20.43 -2.33 31.13
CA ALA A 77 21.63 -1.50 31.04
C ALA A 77 22.92 -2.29 31.28
N PRO A 78 23.03 -3.16 32.30
CA PRO A 78 24.23 -3.97 32.50
C PRO A 78 24.48 -4.97 31.36
N GLU A 79 23.43 -5.65 30.88
CA GLU A 79 23.52 -6.56 29.73
C GLU A 79 24.11 -5.86 28.49
N ALA A 80 23.61 -4.67 28.16
CA ALA A 80 24.10 -3.91 27.02
C ALA A 80 25.52 -3.38 27.21
N LEU A 81 25.89 -3.00 28.44
CA LEU A 81 27.22 -2.48 28.72
C LEU A 81 28.29 -3.56 28.59
N ARG A 82 28.03 -4.77 29.09
CA ARG A 82 28.94 -5.92 28.99
C ARG A 82 29.21 -6.35 27.54
N LEU A 83 28.26 -6.14 26.63
CA LEU A 83 28.43 -6.44 25.20
C LEU A 83 29.29 -5.41 24.46
N LEU A 84 29.36 -4.17 24.97
CA LEU A 84 30.01 -3.05 24.30
C LEU A 84 31.37 -2.69 24.89
N LEU A 85 31.67 -3.20 26.08
CA LEU A 85 32.94 -2.96 26.76
C LEU A 85 33.90 -4.15 26.54
N PRO A 86 35.22 -3.88 26.42
CA PRO A 86 36.24 -4.93 26.36
C PRO A 86 36.25 -5.82 27.61
N GLU A 87 36.65 -7.08 27.46
CA GLU A 87 36.74 -8.06 28.56
C GLU A 87 37.85 -7.72 29.57
N GLU A 88 38.86 -6.94 29.16
CA GLU A 88 40.02 -6.57 29.97
C GLU A 88 39.72 -5.47 31.01
N ILE A 89 38.49 -4.97 31.08
CA ILE A 89 38.09 -3.98 32.10
C ILE A 89 37.98 -4.65 33.47
N SER A 90 38.63 -4.06 34.47
CA SER A 90 38.54 -4.52 35.86
C SER A 90 37.10 -4.57 36.36
N ALA A 91 36.75 -5.58 37.14
CA ALA A 91 35.39 -5.80 37.65
C ALA A 91 34.81 -4.59 38.42
N SER A 92 35.64 -3.86 39.19
CA SER A 92 35.21 -2.67 39.94
C SER A 92 34.81 -1.50 39.02
N VAL A 93 35.56 -1.29 37.94
CA VAL A 93 35.25 -0.26 36.93
C VAL A 93 34.01 -0.65 36.13
N LEU A 94 33.85 -1.93 35.79
CA LEU A 94 32.65 -2.43 35.12
C LEU A 94 31.40 -2.24 36.00
N SER A 95 31.44 -2.66 37.26
CA SER A 95 30.33 -2.48 38.22
C SER A 95 29.95 -1.00 38.36
N SER A 96 30.95 -0.12 38.52
CA SER A 96 30.69 1.32 38.62
C SER A 96 30.04 1.88 37.35
N ALA A 97 30.47 1.42 36.18
CA ALA A 97 29.91 1.84 34.90
C ALA A 97 28.48 1.32 34.69
N GLU A 98 28.17 0.11 35.15
CA GLU A 98 26.82 -0.47 35.16
C GLU A 98 25.88 0.33 36.05
N ASP A 99 26.30 0.63 37.29
CA ASP A 99 25.49 1.41 38.25
C ASP A 99 25.16 2.81 37.71
N ILE A 100 26.15 3.49 37.11
CA ILE A 100 25.94 4.81 36.48
C ILE A 100 24.99 4.69 35.28
N ALA A 101 25.18 3.68 34.41
CA ALA A 101 24.33 3.47 33.25
C ALA A 101 22.86 3.20 33.66
N VAL A 102 22.66 2.37 34.68
CA VAL A 102 21.34 2.07 35.25
C VAL A 102 20.70 3.34 35.82
N ALA A 103 21.43 4.10 36.64
CA ALA A 103 20.91 5.32 37.25
C ALA A 103 20.46 6.35 36.20
N LEU A 104 21.30 6.59 35.18
CA LEU A 104 20.98 7.52 34.09
C LEU A 104 19.81 7.04 33.22
N ALA A 105 19.74 5.73 32.93
CA ALA A 105 18.63 5.16 32.17
C ALA A 105 17.31 5.28 32.94
N ILE A 106 17.32 4.98 34.24
CA ILE A 106 16.16 5.11 35.13
C ILE A 106 15.71 6.56 35.19
N GLU A 107 16.63 7.50 35.43
CA GLU A 107 16.29 8.92 35.52
C GLU A 107 15.56 9.39 34.27
N LYS A 108 16.13 9.13 33.08
CA LYS A 108 15.55 9.54 31.80
C LYS A 108 14.21 8.86 31.53
N ALA A 109 14.16 7.52 31.63
CA ALA A 109 12.96 6.76 31.30
C ALA A 109 11.82 7.02 32.29
N CYS A 110 12.10 6.95 33.59
CA CYS A 110 11.09 7.12 34.62
C CYS A 110 10.62 8.57 34.73
N SER A 111 11.48 9.57 34.51
CA SER A 111 11.03 10.96 34.41
C SER A 111 10.05 11.12 33.25
N TRP A 112 10.39 10.57 32.07
CA TRP A 112 9.49 10.64 30.92
C TRP A 112 8.16 9.93 31.19
N LEU A 113 8.20 8.71 31.73
CA LEU A 113 7.01 7.92 32.04
C LEU A 113 6.13 8.64 33.06
N ASN A 114 6.69 9.18 34.13
CA ASN A 114 5.92 9.86 35.16
C ASN A 114 5.17 11.08 34.62
N THR A 115 5.78 11.83 33.70
CA THR A 115 5.15 13.00 33.07
C THR A 115 4.13 12.62 31.99
N ASN A 116 4.34 11.52 31.25
CA ASN A 116 3.61 11.27 30.00
C ASN A 116 2.64 10.08 30.05
N ILE A 117 2.77 9.15 31.00
CA ILE A 117 2.04 7.88 30.96
C ILE A 117 0.52 8.07 30.97
N SER A 118 0.00 8.98 31.79
CA SER A 118 -1.44 9.26 31.88
C SER A 118 -2.00 9.83 30.58
N ALA A 119 -1.28 10.77 29.96
CA ALA A 119 -1.67 11.35 28.68
C ALA A 119 -1.62 10.30 27.55
N LEU A 120 -0.59 9.45 27.57
CA LEU A 120 -0.43 8.35 26.62
C LEU A 120 -1.60 7.37 26.71
N ILE A 121 -1.92 6.89 27.91
CA ILE A 121 -3.06 5.97 28.14
C ILE A 121 -4.36 6.59 27.66
N LYS A 122 -4.67 7.83 28.08
CA LYS A 122 -5.88 8.55 27.65
C LYS A 122 -6.00 8.62 26.12
N ARG A 123 -4.91 8.95 25.44
CA ARG A 123 -4.90 9.08 23.98
C ARG A 123 -5.15 7.73 23.28
N GLU A 124 -4.44 6.68 23.71
CA GLU A 124 -4.56 5.36 23.08
C GLU A 124 -5.95 4.73 23.36
N VAL A 125 -6.50 4.92 24.58
CA VAL A 125 -7.86 4.49 24.94
C VAL A 125 -8.93 5.25 24.15
N LYS A 126 -8.82 6.58 24.02
CA LYS A 126 -9.72 7.39 23.18
C LYS A 126 -9.71 6.93 21.73
N ALA A 127 -8.52 6.65 21.19
CA ALA A 127 -8.38 6.15 19.82
C ALA A 127 -9.00 4.75 19.67
N ALA A 128 -8.84 3.86 20.64
CA ALA A 128 -9.48 2.54 20.66
C ALA A 128 -11.00 2.64 20.69
N PHE A 129 -11.54 3.44 21.62
CA PHE A 129 -12.97 3.64 21.73
C PHE A 129 -13.59 4.25 20.46
N ALA A 130 -12.92 5.22 19.83
CA ALA A 130 -13.37 5.78 18.55
C ALA A 130 -13.43 4.72 17.43
N ARG A 131 -12.48 3.75 17.41
CA ARG A 131 -12.55 2.62 16.48
C ARG A 131 -13.73 1.70 16.78
N MET A 132 -13.99 1.41 18.06
CA MET A 132 -15.14 0.60 18.47
C MET A 132 -16.48 1.24 18.07
N LEU A 133 -16.64 2.55 18.29
CA LEU A 133 -17.83 3.28 17.85
C LEU A 133 -18.01 3.23 16.32
N LYS A 134 -16.91 3.35 15.56
CA LYS A 134 -16.96 3.23 14.10
C LYS A 134 -17.38 1.83 13.65
N ILE A 135 -16.83 0.78 14.26
CA ILE A 135 -17.18 -0.61 13.96
C ILE A 135 -18.64 -0.87 14.33
N HIS A 136 -19.10 -0.40 15.49
CA HIS A 136 -20.50 -0.57 15.90
C HIS A 136 -21.46 0.20 15.02
N SER A 137 -21.13 1.44 14.62
CA SER A 137 -21.93 2.20 13.66
C SER A 137 -22.08 1.44 12.32
N GLN A 138 -21.04 0.71 11.90
CA GLN A 138 -21.09 -0.13 10.69
C GLN A 138 -21.94 -1.40 10.89
N ILE A 139 -21.96 -1.97 12.10
CA ILE A 139 -22.76 -3.16 12.44
C ILE A 139 -24.24 -2.80 12.67
N SER A 140 -24.54 -1.65 13.29
CA SER A 140 -25.91 -1.19 13.52
C SER A 140 -26.58 -0.76 12.21
N SER A 141 -25.82 -0.26 11.23
CA SER A 141 -26.28 -0.11 9.84
C SER A 141 -26.47 -1.44 9.10
N SER A 142 -26.09 -2.58 9.68
CA SER A 142 -26.28 -3.92 9.10
C SER A 142 -27.53 -4.65 9.65
N MET A 143 -28.16 -4.17 10.73
CA MET A 143 -29.37 -4.79 11.32
C MET A 143 -30.68 -4.04 11.03
N GLY A 144 -30.60 -2.82 10.50
CA GLY A 144 -31.67 -2.23 9.70
C GLY A 144 -31.42 -2.58 8.25
N CYS A 145 -32.34 -3.28 7.61
CA CYS A 145 -32.35 -3.51 6.17
C CYS A 145 -32.50 -2.17 5.43
N GLU A 146 -31.41 -1.43 5.31
CA GLU A 146 -31.15 -0.42 4.29
C GLU A 146 -29.68 -0.53 3.91
N SER A 147 -29.44 -1.39 2.92
CA SER A 147 -28.31 -1.36 1.99
C SER A 147 -27.30 -0.22 2.23
N VAL A 148 -26.16 -0.52 2.85
CA VAL A 148 -24.94 0.20 2.47
C VAL A 148 -24.70 -0.19 1.02
N LYS A 149 -25.18 0.67 0.09
CA LYS A 149 -25.07 0.53 -1.36
C LYS A 149 -23.60 0.37 -1.74
N GLY A 150 -23.13 -0.87 -1.74
CA GLY A 150 -21.89 -1.27 -2.38
C GLY A 150 -22.05 -1.02 -3.87
N GLY A 151 -21.08 -0.32 -4.47
CA GLY A 151 -21.11 0.15 -5.85
C GLY A 151 -20.99 -0.96 -6.91
N CYS A 152 -21.69 -2.07 -6.73
CA CYS A 152 -21.80 -3.13 -7.72
C CYS A 152 -23.09 -3.01 -8.51
N ASP A 153 -23.09 -3.55 -9.72
CA ASP A 153 -24.29 -3.59 -10.55
C ASP A 153 -25.39 -4.45 -9.89
N ASN A 154 -26.65 -4.05 -10.12
CA ASN A 154 -27.81 -4.79 -9.65
C ASN A 154 -27.79 -6.22 -10.25
N GLY A 155 -27.71 -7.24 -9.40
CA GLY A 155 -27.64 -8.65 -9.82
C GLY A 155 -26.27 -9.32 -9.71
N CYS A 156 -25.29 -8.68 -9.07
CA CYS A 156 -24.01 -9.33 -8.76
C CYS A 156 -24.19 -10.51 -7.80
N GLU A 157 -23.74 -11.71 -8.17
CA GLU A 157 -23.81 -12.92 -7.33
C GLU A 157 -22.77 -12.95 -6.20
N HIS A 158 -21.89 -11.95 -6.12
CA HIS A 158 -20.83 -11.81 -5.11
C HIS A 158 -19.85 -13.00 -4.97
N ASN A 159 -19.69 -13.79 -6.03
CA ASN A 159 -18.75 -14.90 -6.12
C ASN A 159 -17.28 -14.47 -6.36
N ALA A 160 -17.00 -13.17 -6.38
CA ALA A 160 -15.65 -12.66 -6.60
C ALA A 160 -14.74 -12.91 -5.38
N PRO A 161 -13.44 -13.21 -5.58
CA PRO A 161 -12.49 -13.38 -4.48
C PRO A 161 -12.38 -12.16 -3.56
N LEU A 162 -11.93 -12.38 -2.32
CA LEU A 162 -11.71 -11.28 -1.39
C LEU A 162 -10.50 -10.43 -1.84
N PRO A 163 -10.53 -9.09 -1.69
CA PRO A 163 -9.39 -8.25 -2.04
C PRO A 163 -8.09 -8.65 -1.32
N SER A 164 -8.17 -9.12 -0.06
CA SER A 164 -7.03 -9.60 0.71
C SER A 164 -6.40 -10.87 0.12
N GLN A 165 -7.21 -11.78 -0.44
CA GLN A 165 -6.73 -12.99 -1.11
C GLN A 165 -5.96 -12.60 -2.37
N LEU A 166 -6.52 -11.69 -3.19
CA LEU A 166 -5.84 -11.20 -4.40
C LEU A 166 -4.55 -10.43 -4.11
N ILE A 167 -4.52 -9.61 -3.06
CA ILE A 167 -3.29 -8.92 -2.65
C ILE A 167 -2.21 -9.95 -2.30
N THR A 168 -2.58 -11.02 -1.60
CA THR A 168 -1.64 -12.09 -1.22
C THR A 168 -1.14 -12.82 -2.47
N GLU A 169 -2.05 -13.24 -3.34
CA GLU A 169 -1.74 -13.94 -4.60
C GLU A 169 -0.79 -13.12 -5.50
N ILE A 170 -1.08 -11.83 -5.72
CA ILE A 170 -0.19 -10.96 -6.51
C ILE A 170 1.17 -10.81 -5.81
N LYS A 171 1.21 -10.65 -4.48
CA LYS A 171 2.48 -10.53 -3.75
C LYS A 171 3.33 -11.79 -3.81
N ASP A 172 2.71 -12.97 -3.83
CA ASP A 172 3.41 -14.23 -3.99
C ASP A 172 4.03 -14.31 -5.39
N ILE A 173 3.28 -13.97 -6.44
CA ILE A 173 3.80 -13.86 -7.82
C ILE A 173 4.98 -12.87 -7.91
N LEU A 174 4.85 -11.69 -7.31
CA LEU A 174 5.92 -10.68 -7.27
C LEU A 174 7.17 -11.21 -6.55
N SER A 175 6.99 -11.99 -5.48
CA SER A 175 8.09 -12.55 -4.71
C SER A 175 8.87 -13.57 -5.54
N ILE A 176 8.17 -14.47 -6.25
CA ILE A 176 8.78 -15.45 -7.16
C ILE A 176 9.59 -14.76 -8.25
N ALA A 177 9.04 -13.70 -8.86
CA ALA A 177 9.69 -13.01 -9.98
C ALA A 177 10.94 -12.18 -9.58
N VAL A 178 11.03 -11.72 -8.33
CA VAL A 178 12.16 -10.90 -7.84
C VAL A 178 13.24 -11.76 -7.18
N GLY A 179 12.87 -12.88 -6.58
CA GLY A 179 13.78 -13.78 -5.89
C GLY A 179 13.07 -15.07 -5.47
N PRO A 180 13.01 -16.09 -6.36
CA PRO A 180 12.38 -17.36 -6.03
C PRO A 180 13.15 -18.05 -4.90
N ARG A 181 12.44 -18.82 -4.07
CA ARG A 181 13.03 -19.58 -2.95
C ARG A 181 13.75 -20.84 -3.44
N ASP A 182 13.36 -21.32 -4.61
CA ASP A 182 13.88 -22.51 -5.29
C ASP A 182 14.03 -22.20 -6.79
N GLU A 183 15.03 -22.76 -7.48
CA GLU A 183 15.22 -22.61 -8.92
C GLU A 183 14.04 -23.19 -9.75
N GLU A 184 13.27 -24.12 -9.16
CA GLU A 184 12.07 -24.71 -9.76
C GLU A 184 10.80 -23.88 -9.53
N GLU A 185 10.84 -22.81 -8.72
CA GLU A 185 9.65 -21.99 -8.41
C GLU A 185 9.26 -21.15 -9.63
N VAL A 186 8.31 -21.66 -10.41
CA VAL A 186 7.76 -21.04 -11.62
C VAL A 186 6.30 -20.63 -11.43
N VAL A 187 5.89 -19.59 -12.13
CA VAL A 187 4.50 -19.11 -12.15
C VAL A 187 3.81 -19.63 -13.40
N ASP A 188 2.68 -20.31 -13.25
CA ASP A 188 1.90 -20.76 -14.40
C ASP A 188 1.23 -19.59 -15.14
N TYR A 189 1.27 -19.61 -16.48
CA TYR A 189 0.67 -18.56 -17.31
C TYR A 189 -0.85 -18.44 -17.10
N MET A 190 -1.55 -19.58 -16.99
CA MET A 190 -2.99 -19.57 -16.75
C MET A 190 -3.31 -19.06 -15.36
N HIS A 191 -2.46 -19.35 -14.36
CA HIS A 191 -2.57 -18.74 -13.04
C HIS A 191 -2.51 -17.20 -13.13
N LEU A 192 -1.48 -16.62 -13.76
CA LEU A 192 -1.38 -15.16 -13.97
C LEU A 192 -2.63 -14.57 -14.62
N LYS A 193 -3.11 -15.20 -15.70
CA LYS A 193 -4.30 -14.74 -16.43
C LYS A 193 -5.56 -14.81 -15.56
N ASN A 194 -5.71 -15.87 -14.77
CA ASN A 194 -6.83 -16.03 -13.84
C ASN A 194 -6.77 -14.99 -12.72
N THR A 195 -5.60 -14.72 -12.14
CA THR A 195 -5.42 -13.66 -11.12
C THR A 195 -5.89 -12.31 -11.64
N LEU A 196 -5.52 -11.93 -12.87
CA LEU A 196 -5.96 -10.67 -13.49
C LEU A 196 -7.47 -10.66 -13.81
N THR A 197 -8.04 -11.81 -14.16
CA THR A 197 -9.49 -11.95 -14.40
C THR A 197 -10.26 -11.79 -13.08
N HIS A 198 -9.80 -12.45 -12.02
CA HIS A 198 -10.34 -12.32 -10.67
C HIS A 198 -10.19 -10.89 -10.11
N LEU A 199 -9.10 -10.19 -10.44
CA LEU A 199 -8.92 -8.78 -10.12
C LEU A 199 -10.05 -7.92 -10.72
N SER A 200 -10.32 -8.04 -12.02
CA SER A 200 -11.46 -7.36 -12.67
C SER A 200 -12.78 -7.69 -11.97
N GLN A 201 -13.06 -8.97 -11.72
CA GLN A 201 -14.30 -9.40 -11.06
C GLN A 201 -14.45 -8.78 -9.67
N THR A 202 -13.37 -8.75 -8.89
CA THR A 202 -13.36 -8.24 -7.52
C THR A 202 -13.53 -6.72 -7.49
N LEU A 203 -12.88 -6.00 -8.42
CA LEU A 203 -13.01 -4.56 -8.57
C LEU A 203 -14.41 -4.12 -9.03
N LYS A 204 -15.10 -4.95 -9.84
CA LYS A 204 -16.50 -4.72 -10.25
C LYS A 204 -17.50 -5.09 -9.16
N CYS A 205 -17.24 -6.16 -8.42
CA CYS A 205 -18.12 -6.66 -7.38
C CYS A 205 -18.24 -5.70 -6.19
N ARG A 206 -17.21 -4.89 -5.90
CA ARG A 206 -17.14 -3.79 -4.90
C ARG A 206 -17.67 -4.04 -3.47
N ILE A 207 -18.32 -5.16 -3.18
CA ILE A 207 -19.00 -5.45 -1.91
C ILE A 207 -18.01 -5.53 -0.74
N TYR A 208 -16.86 -6.15 -0.98
CA TYR A 208 -15.77 -6.25 0.00
C TYR A 208 -14.63 -5.26 -0.29
N MET A 209 -14.80 -4.36 -1.27
CA MET A 209 -13.75 -3.44 -1.68
C MET A 209 -13.74 -2.20 -0.79
N CYS A 210 -12.57 -1.88 -0.22
CA CYS A 210 -12.33 -0.63 0.48
C CYS A 210 -11.19 0.15 -0.19
N TYR A 211 -11.21 1.47 -0.10
CA TYR A 211 -10.22 2.34 -0.74
C TYR A 211 -8.76 1.95 -0.45
N PRO A 212 -8.35 1.61 0.80
CA PRO A 212 -6.98 1.15 1.05
C PRO A 212 -6.61 -0.16 0.34
N ALA A 213 -7.55 -1.12 0.25
CA ALA A 213 -7.31 -2.38 -0.46
C ALA A 213 -7.19 -2.13 -1.97
N GLU A 214 -8.05 -1.28 -2.52
CA GLU A 214 -8.02 -0.88 -3.93
C GLU A 214 -6.71 -0.16 -4.29
N GLN A 215 -6.22 0.75 -3.43
CA GLN A 215 -4.90 1.39 -3.58
C GLN A 215 -3.74 0.40 -3.54
N HIS A 216 -3.82 -0.61 -2.68
CA HIS A 216 -2.80 -1.66 -2.61
C HIS A 216 -2.80 -2.51 -3.89
N LEU A 217 -3.98 -2.93 -4.37
CA LEU A 217 -4.12 -3.64 -5.63
C LEU A 217 -3.59 -2.80 -6.81
N ALA A 218 -3.88 -1.49 -6.84
CA ALA A 218 -3.34 -0.58 -7.85
C ALA A 218 -1.81 -0.58 -7.83
N LYS A 219 -1.19 -0.44 -6.64
CA LYS A 219 0.27 -0.49 -6.51
C LYS A 219 0.86 -1.83 -6.95
N CYS A 220 0.33 -2.94 -6.46
CA CYS A 220 0.84 -4.28 -6.77
C CYS A 220 0.72 -4.62 -8.27
N THR A 221 -0.36 -4.18 -8.92
CA THR A 221 -0.53 -4.39 -10.38
C THR A 221 0.47 -3.56 -11.19
N VAL A 222 0.84 -2.35 -10.75
CA VAL A 222 1.92 -1.57 -11.40
C VAL A 222 3.28 -2.26 -11.25
N GLU A 223 3.58 -2.82 -10.08
CA GLU A 223 4.80 -3.62 -9.88
C GLU A 223 4.79 -4.89 -10.74
N LEU A 224 3.65 -5.57 -10.86
CA LEU A 224 3.49 -6.76 -11.70
C LEU A 224 3.71 -6.43 -13.17
N ALA A 225 3.15 -5.33 -13.68
CA ALA A 225 3.39 -4.87 -15.04
C ALA A 225 4.87 -4.56 -15.28
N SER A 226 5.54 -3.95 -14.30
CA SER A 226 6.97 -3.64 -14.38
C SER A 226 7.83 -4.90 -14.49
N LEU A 227 7.42 -6.01 -13.87
CA LEU A 227 8.10 -7.30 -14.00
C LEU A 227 7.74 -8.02 -15.32
N LEU A 228 6.48 -7.96 -15.74
CA LEU A 228 6.03 -8.51 -17.04
C LEU A 228 6.80 -7.91 -18.22
N VAL A 229 6.94 -6.58 -18.25
CA VAL A 229 7.69 -5.90 -19.33
C VAL A 229 9.19 -6.19 -19.29
N SER A 230 9.72 -6.58 -18.13
CA SER A 230 11.11 -6.99 -17.97
C SER A 230 11.36 -8.47 -18.28
N ASP A 231 10.35 -9.26 -18.65
CA ASP A 231 10.50 -10.70 -18.94
C ASP A 231 11.11 -11.52 -17.77
N ARG A 232 11.10 -10.99 -16.54
CA ARG A 232 11.71 -11.60 -15.35
C ARG A 232 10.84 -12.64 -14.66
N ILE A 233 9.55 -12.73 -15.01
CA ILE A 233 8.67 -13.73 -14.41
C ILE A 233 9.04 -15.11 -15.01
N PRO A 234 9.46 -16.09 -14.18
CA PRO A 234 9.74 -17.44 -14.65
C PRO A 234 8.41 -18.14 -14.90
N VAL A 235 7.96 -18.21 -16.16
CA VAL A 235 6.62 -18.68 -16.50
C VAL A 235 6.64 -20.08 -17.10
N SER A 236 5.82 -20.99 -16.54
CA SER A 236 5.54 -22.33 -17.09
C SER A 236 4.33 -22.34 -18.02
N GLY A 237 4.21 -23.39 -18.84
CA GLY A 237 3.07 -23.59 -19.75
C GLY A 237 3.37 -23.30 -21.23
N PHE A 238 4.64 -23.07 -21.59
CA PHE A 238 5.09 -23.00 -22.98
C PHE A 238 5.80 -24.30 -23.39
N PRO A 239 5.53 -24.85 -24.59
CA PRO A 239 6.08 -26.15 -25.00
C PRO A 239 7.58 -26.09 -25.22
N SER A 240 8.36 -26.94 -24.54
CA SER A 240 9.82 -27.05 -24.71
C SER A 240 10.18 -27.38 -26.17
N SER A 241 10.52 -26.38 -26.97
CA SER A 241 10.88 -26.51 -28.39
C SER A 241 12.27 -25.94 -28.66
N GLU A 242 13.02 -26.61 -29.54
CA GLU A 242 14.43 -26.35 -29.88
C GLU A 242 14.65 -25.03 -30.65
N HIS A 243 13.58 -24.33 -31.07
CA HIS A 243 13.67 -23.05 -31.78
C HIS A 243 13.45 -21.84 -30.84
N SER A 244 14.56 -21.29 -30.34
CA SER A 244 14.59 -20.19 -29.37
C SER A 244 13.81 -18.92 -29.78
N HIS A 245 13.74 -18.61 -31.08
CA HIS A 245 13.13 -17.37 -31.57
C HIS A 245 11.59 -17.41 -31.64
N GLU A 246 11.02 -18.55 -32.04
CA GLU A 246 9.56 -18.73 -32.11
C GLU A 246 8.95 -18.80 -30.70
N MET A 247 9.65 -19.47 -29.78
CA MET A 247 9.32 -19.49 -28.36
C MET A 247 9.29 -18.09 -27.73
N GLN A 248 10.33 -17.28 -27.98
CA GLN A 248 10.37 -15.90 -27.47
C GLN A 248 9.23 -15.05 -28.02
N THR A 249 8.84 -15.27 -29.29
CA THR A 249 7.70 -14.57 -29.91
C THR A 249 6.38 -14.95 -29.25
N LEU A 250 6.15 -16.25 -28.98
CA LEU A 250 4.97 -16.74 -28.28
C LEU A 250 4.87 -16.19 -26.84
N LYS A 251 5.98 -16.23 -26.09
CA LYS A 251 6.05 -15.66 -24.73
C LYS A 251 5.76 -14.17 -24.72
N ARG A 252 6.34 -13.42 -25.67
CA ARG A 252 6.09 -11.98 -25.84
C ARG A 252 4.61 -11.70 -26.11
N LYS A 253 3.99 -12.45 -27.04
CA LYS A 253 2.56 -12.32 -27.33
C LYS A 253 1.72 -12.59 -26.08
N ALA A 254 2.03 -13.64 -25.33
CA ALA A 254 1.33 -13.97 -24.09
C ALA A 254 1.45 -12.85 -23.04
N PHE A 255 2.63 -12.24 -22.89
CA PHE A 255 2.81 -11.10 -21.98
C PHE A 255 2.11 -9.84 -22.48
N SER A 256 2.11 -9.57 -23.79
CA SER A 256 1.28 -8.49 -24.37
C SER A 256 -0.21 -8.71 -24.10
N ASP A 257 -0.70 -9.95 -24.17
CA ASP A 257 -2.09 -10.29 -23.85
C ASP A 257 -2.43 -9.99 -22.37
N LEU A 258 -1.52 -10.32 -21.43
CA LEU A 258 -1.65 -9.98 -20.00
C LEU A 258 -1.58 -8.47 -19.73
N LEU A 259 -0.66 -7.76 -20.38
CA LEU A 259 -0.53 -6.29 -20.27
C LEU A 259 -1.77 -5.59 -20.84
N THR A 260 -2.35 -6.11 -21.92
CA THR A 260 -3.62 -5.61 -22.47
C THR A 260 -4.76 -5.78 -21.49
N LEU A 261 -4.82 -6.92 -20.78
CA LEU A 261 -5.80 -7.13 -19.73
C LEU A 261 -5.62 -6.13 -18.59
N LEU A 262 -4.38 -5.93 -18.10
CA LEU A 262 -4.06 -4.93 -17.07
C LEU A 262 -4.48 -3.51 -17.47
N LEU A 263 -4.13 -3.08 -18.69
CA LEU A 263 -4.55 -1.79 -19.25
C LEU A 263 -6.07 -1.62 -19.25
N SER A 264 -6.81 -2.68 -19.62
CA SER A 264 -8.28 -2.65 -19.57
C SER A 264 -8.79 -2.54 -18.13
N VAL A 265 -8.21 -3.27 -17.18
CA VAL A 265 -8.62 -3.24 -15.77
C VAL A 265 -8.35 -1.87 -15.15
N TRP A 266 -7.15 -1.31 -15.34
CA TRP A 266 -6.82 0.05 -14.86
C TRP A 266 -7.74 1.12 -15.41
N LYS A 267 -8.18 1.00 -16.66
CA LYS A 267 -9.09 1.97 -17.28
C LYS A 267 -10.52 1.86 -16.78
N LYS A 268 -11.01 0.64 -16.57
CA LYS A 268 -12.45 0.39 -16.43
C LYS A 268 -12.89 0.06 -15.01
N ASP A 269 -12.04 -0.61 -14.24
CA ASP A 269 -12.49 -1.30 -13.03
C ASP A 269 -11.98 -0.61 -11.75
N PHE A 270 -10.85 0.10 -11.82
CA PHE A 270 -10.34 0.89 -10.72
C PHE A 270 -11.02 2.25 -10.62
N THR A 271 -11.41 2.61 -9.41
CA THR A 271 -11.85 3.97 -9.02
C THR A 271 -10.73 4.75 -8.35
N ALA A 272 -9.77 4.04 -7.75
CA ALA A 272 -8.54 4.57 -7.20
C ALA A 272 -7.60 5.08 -8.31
N THR A 273 -6.92 6.20 -8.08
CA THR A 273 -5.82 6.64 -8.93
C THR A 273 -4.71 5.59 -8.95
N ILE A 274 -4.30 5.16 -10.14
CA ILE A 274 -3.23 4.19 -10.31
C ILE A 274 -1.87 4.90 -10.22
N PRO A 275 -0.93 4.43 -9.39
CA PRO A 275 0.36 5.09 -9.20
C PRO A 275 1.36 4.73 -10.33
N PHE A 276 1.06 5.11 -11.58
CA PHE A 276 1.88 4.79 -12.75
C PHE A 276 3.33 5.31 -12.66
N TYR A 277 3.56 6.40 -11.92
CA TYR A 277 4.90 6.92 -11.64
C TYR A 277 5.85 5.86 -11.03
N LEU A 278 5.31 4.81 -10.37
CA LEU A 278 6.11 3.71 -9.83
C LEU A 278 6.79 2.86 -10.91
N MET A 279 6.22 2.78 -12.12
CA MET A 279 6.90 2.11 -13.26
C MET A 279 8.24 2.77 -13.58
N PHE A 280 8.33 4.08 -13.36
CA PHE A 280 9.53 4.90 -13.57
C PHE A 280 10.36 5.05 -12.29
N SER A 281 10.10 4.26 -11.26
CA SER A 281 10.97 4.24 -10.09
C SER A 281 12.30 3.58 -10.44
N MET A 282 13.39 4.04 -9.79
CA MET A 282 14.73 3.45 -9.97
C MET A 282 14.71 1.92 -9.85
N LYS A 283 14.00 1.40 -8.84
CA LYS A 283 13.81 -0.05 -8.60
C LYS A 283 13.19 -0.76 -9.80
N ASN A 284 12.12 -0.22 -10.38
CA ASN A 284 11.40 -0.92 -11.43
C ASN A 284 12.11 -0.80 -12.79
N ILE A 285 12.78 0.33 -13.05
CA ILE A 285 13.57 0.54 -14.25
C ILE A 285 14.81 -0.37 -14.28
N THR A 286 15.43 -0.63 -13.12
CA THR A 286 16.57 -1.58 -13.05
C THR A 286 16.20 -2.99 -13.51
N TYR A 287 14.93 -3.40 -13.38
CA TYR A 287 14.49 -4.69 -13.90
C TYR A 287 14.66 -4.81 -15.42
N ILE A 288 14.45 -3.71 -16.14
CA ILE A 288 14.45 -3.63 -17.59
C ILE A 288 15.89 -3.42 -18.11
N THR A 289 16.69 -2.61 -17.41
CA THR A 289 18.01 -2.16 -17.91
C THR A 289 19.13 -3.20 -17.78
N ASP A 290 18.98 -4.19 -16.92
CA ASP A 290 19.93 -5.31 -16.82
C ASP A 290 19.85 -6.27 -18.03
N ILE A 291 18.90 -6.07 -18.93
CA ILE A 291 18.63 -6.96 -20.05
C ILE A 291 19.33 -6.41 -21.30
N GLN A 292 20.11 -7.28 -21.96
CA GLN A 292 20.78 -6.94 -23.23
C GLN A 292 19.78 -6.32 -24.22
N SER A 293 20.23 -5.23 -24.86
CA SER A 293 19.64 -4.29 -25.86
C SER A 293 18.35 -4.61 -26.65
N HIS A 294 17.85 -5.84 -26.69
CA HIS A 294 16.82 -6.35 -27.57
C HIS A 294 15.44 -6.61 -26.91
N LYS A 295 15.20 -6.14 -25.67
CA LYS A 295 13.93 -6.40 -24.95
C LYS A 295 13.16 -5.18 -24.43
N TRP A 296 13.25 -4.04 -25.11
CA TRP A 296 12.44 -2.86 -24.77
C TRP A 296 11.01 -2.89 -25.33
N GLU A 297 10.68 -3.87 -26.17
CA GLU A 297 9.42 -3.90 -26.91
C GLU A 297 8.18 -3.98 -26.02
N LEU A 298 8.18 -4.81 -24.97
CA LEU A 298 7.05 -4.90 -24.04
C LEU A 298 6.90 -3.63 -23.20
N PHE A 299 8.02 -2.99 -22.86
CA PHE A 299 7.99 -1.70 -22.18
C PHE A 299 7.44 -0.61 -23.09
N GLU A 300 7.90 -0.53 -24.35
CA GLU A 300 7.36 0.40 -25.36
C GLU A 300 5.86 0.14 -25.59
N PHE A 301 5.44 -1.12 -25.70
CA PHE A 301 4.04 -1.53 -25.81
C PHE A 301 3.21 -1.00 -24.62
N MET A 302 3.73 -1.17 -23.41
CA MET A 302 3.08 -0.74 -22.18
C MET A 302 2.96 0.80 -22.11
N LEU A 303 4.02 1.54 -22.41
CA LEU A 303 4.00 3.01 -22.45
C LEU A 303 3.03 3.56 -23.50
N ARG A 304 3.00 2.95 -24.70
CA ARG A 304 2.00 3.28 -25.73
C ARG A 304 0.60 3.04 -25.21
N GLY A 305 0.36 1.89 -24.58
CA GLY A 305 -0.93 1.55 -23.99
C GLY A 305 -1.41 2.57 -22.95
N LEU A 306 -0.52 3.14 -22.13
CA LEU A 306 -0.89 4.17 -21.16
C LEU A 306 -1.40 5.46 -21.83
N ILE A 307 -0.74 5.93 -22.89
CA ILE A 307 -1.19 7.09 -23.66
C ILE A 307 -2.51 6.76 -24.39
N GLU A 308 -2.55 5.65 -25.12
CA GLU A 308 -3.70 5.28 -25.97
C GLU A 308 -4.98 5.10 -25.15
N GLN A 309 -4.86 4.53 -23.95
CA GLN A 309 -5.97 4.34 -23.02
C GLN A 309 -6.28 5.59 -22.18
N ARG A 310 -5.51 6.67 -22.33
CA ARG A 310 -5.60 7.93 -21.55
C ARG A 310 -5.44 7.72 -20.04
N LEU A 311 -4.56 6.80 -19.69
CA LEU A 311 -4.19 6.51 -18.31
C LEU A 311 -3.05 7.43 -17.81
N MET A 312 -2.24 7.95 -18.74
CA MET A 312 -1.17 8.91 -18.47
C MET A 312 -0.97 9.81 -19.68
N ASP A 313 -0.75 11.10 -19.43
CA ASP A 313 -0.47 12.07 -20.50
C ASP A 313 0.99 12.00 -20.97
N TYR A 314 1.23 12.38 -22.23
CA TYR A 314 2.58 12.38 -22.80
C TYR A 314 3.56 13.28 -22.03
N GLU A 315 3.13 14.46 -21.59
CA GLU A 315 3.98 15.37 -20.81
C GLU A 315 4.32 14.82 -19.42
N GLU A 316 3.35 14.15 -18.76
CA GLU A 316 3.59 13.46 -17.49
C GLU A 316 4.61 12.33 -17.67
N MET A 317 4.45 11.51 -18.70
CA MET A 317 5.39 10.43 -19.00
C MET A 317 6.78 10.96 -19.33
N LYS A 318 6.87 11.99 -20.18
CA LYS A 318 8.13 12.64 -20.56
C LYS A 318 8.86 13.18 -19.32
N HIS A 319 8.14 13.79 -18.39
CA HIS A 319 8.71 14.24 -17.11
C HIS A 319 9.29 13.09 -16.28
N HIS A 320 8.61 11.95 -16.22
CA HIS A 320 9.10 10.78 -15.51
C HIS A 320 10.35 10.16 -16.16
N ILE A 321 10.39 10.11 -17.50
CA ILE A 321 11.55 9.62 -18.25
C ILE A 321 12.76 10.54 -18.09
N HIS A 322 12.59 11.87 -18.11
CA HIS A 322 13.69 12.82 -17.89
C HIS A 322 14.30 12.74 -16.48
N LYS A 323 13.51 12.44 -15.45
CA LYS A 323 14.05 12.24 -14.08
C LYS A 323 15.03 11.07 -13.95
N LEU A 324 15.11 10.24 -14.98
CA LEU A 324 15.95 9.06 -15.07
C LEU A 324 17.09 9.27 -16.09
N GLU A 325 17.54 10.52 -16.25
CA GLU A 325 18.76 10.89 -16.98
C GLU A 325 19.95 10.04 -16.48
N GLY A 326 20.38 9.07 -17.28
CA GLY A 326 21.42 8.09 -16.93
C GLY A 326 21.17 6.68 -17.48
N PHE A 327 19.92 6.33 -17.78
CA PHE A 327 19.59 5.05 -18.42
C PHE A 327 19.65 5.12 -19.95
N MET A 328 20.09 4.04 -20.61
CA MET A 328 20.09 3.92 -22.07
C MET A 328 18.69 3.62 -22.60
N TRP A 329 17.91 4.68 -22.83
CA TRP A 329 16.58 4.59 -23.44
C TRP A 329 16.65 4.16 -24.91
N PRO A 330 15.63 3.45 -25.44
CA PRO A 330 15.56 3.12 -26.85
C PRO A 330 15.57 4.37 -27.74
N ALA A 331 16.40 4.35 -28.79
CA ALA A 331 16.49 5.46 -29.74
C ALA A 331 15.12 5.75 -30.37
N GLY A 332 14.72 7.02 -30.36
CA GLY A 332 13.44 7.48 -30.92
C GLY A 332 12.20 7.08 -30.11
N LEU A 333 12.32 6.56 -28.88
CA LEU A 333 11.15 6.22 -28.04
C LEU A 333 10.25 7.43 -27.79
N LEU A 334 10.82 8.56 -27.37
CA LEU A 334 10.06 9.79 -27.09
C LEU A 334 9.41 10.36 -28.36
N GLU A 335 10.12 10.34 -29.50
CA GLU A 335 9.60 10.80 -30.79
C GLU A 335 8.40 9.96 -31.24
N LYS A 336 8.50 8.63 -31.13
CA LYS A 336 7.41 7.70 -31.42
C LYS A 336 6.20 7.96 -30.53
N LEU A 337 6.39 8.20 -29.22
CA LEU A 337 5.31 8.45 -28.27
C LEU A 337 4.67 9.83 -28.48
N ALA A 338 5.44 10.85 -28.87
CA ALA A 338 4.94 12.18 -29.22
C ALA A 338 3.97 12.13 -30.41
N LEU A 339 4.40 11.52 -31.51
CA LEU A 339 3.59 11.34 -32.73
C LEU A 339 2.29 10.56 -32.46
N MET A 340 2.30 9.67 -31.47
CA MET A 340 1.10 8.94 -31.04
C MET A 340 0.15 9.83 -30.25
N SER A 341 0.67 10.63 -29.32
CA SER A 341 -0.13 11.58 -28.55
C SER A 341 -0.81 12.62 -29.44
N GLU A 342 -0.12 13.12 -30.46
CA GLU A 342 -0.66 14.06 -31.44
C GLU A 342 -1.78 13.45 -32.27
N ARG A 343 -1.57 12.23 -32.82
CA ARG A 343 -2.61 11.51 -33.57
C ARG A 343 -3.88 11.25 -32.75
N HIS A 344 -3.75 11.01 -31.45
CA HIS A 344 -4.91 10.82 -30.56
C HIS A 344 -5.63 12.12 -30.25
N ARG A 345 -4.91 13.25 -30.16
CA ARG A 345 -5.49 14.59 -30.02
C ARG A 345 -6.29 14.98 -31.26
N SER A 346 -5.74 14.78 -32.45
CA SER A 346 -6.41 15.12 -33.72
C SER A 346 -7.67 14.27 -33.98
N LYS A 347 -7.67 12.98 -33.62
CA LYS A 347 -8.88 12.13 -33.72
C LYS A 347 -10.03 12.58 -32.81
N GLN A 348 -9.73 13.28 -31.72
CA GLN A 348 -10.73 13.81 -30.80
C GLN A 348 -11.40 15.08 -31.36
N GLU A 349 -10.67 15.90 -32.12
CA GLU A 349 -11.18 17.11 -32.74
C GLU A 349 -12.10 16.82 -33.93
N ASP A 350 -11.84 15.76 -34.70
CA ASP A 350 -12.72 15.35 -35.81
C ASP A 350 -13.98 14.59 -35.35
N GLY A 351 -13.96 13.96 -34.17
CA GLY A 351 -15.14 13.29 -33.57
C GLY A 351 -16.19 14.23 -32.97
N CYS A 352 -15.92 15.55 -32.92
CA CYS A 352 -16.77 16.55 -32.28
C CYS A 352 -17.46 17.49 -33.30
N LYS A 353 -17.53 17.12 -34.59
CA LYS A 353 -18.32 17.83 -35.61
C LYS A 353 -19.70 17.18 -35.73
N GLU A 354 -20.66 17.64 -34.94
CA GLU A 354 -22.09 17.40 -35.22
C GLU A 354 -22.49 18.01 -36.58
N PRO A 355 -23.44 17.43 -37.33
CA PRO A 355 -23.90 18.01 -38.58
C PRO A 355 -24.65 19.32 -38.29
N VAL A 356 -24.15 20.42 -38.86
CA VAL A 356 -24.81 21.72 -38.82
C VAL A 356 -26.22 21.59 -39.42
N CYS A 357 -27.24 21.74 -38.57
CA CYS A 357 -28.62 21.88 -39.02
C CYS A 357 -28.73 23.15 -39.88
N THR A 358 -28.93 22.96 -41.18
CA THR A 358 -29.30 24.04 -42.11
C THR A 358 -30.70 24.57 -41.76
N PRO A 359 -30.91 25.90 -41.64
CA PRO A 359 -32.22 26.45 -41.35
C PRO A 359 -33.16 26.37 -42.56
N VAL A 360 -34.38 25.89 -42.32
CA VAL A 360 -35.48 25.83 -43.30
C VAL A 360 -35.99 27.24 -43.63
N PRO A 361 -36.23 27.60 -44.90
CA PRO A 361 -36.81 28.90 -45.26
C PRO A 361 -38.29 28.99 -44.86
N LYS A 362 -38.67 30.06 -44.16
CA LYS A 362 -40.07 30.39 -43.89
C LYS A 362 -40.77 30.79 -45.20
N ALA A 363 -41.74 29.98 -45.63
CA ALA A 363 -42.70 30.35 -46.65
C ALA A 363 -43.64 31.44 -46.11
N VAL A 364 -43.68 32.58 -46.80
CA VAL A 364 -44.64 33.66 -46.55
C VAL A 364 -45.95 33.26 -47.23
N ALA A 365 -46.98 32.99 -46.42
CA ALA A 365 -48.35 32.84 -46.89
C ALA A 365 -48.93 34.22 -47.19
N ALA A 366 -49.17 34.52 -48.47
CA ALA A 366 -50.05 35.60 -48.89
C ALA A 366 -51.45 35.02 -49.14
N MET A 367 -52.43 35.66 -48.51
CA MET A 367 -53.86 35.35 -48.56
C MET A 367 -54.45 35.67 -49.93
N THR A 368 -55.30 34.79 -50.46
CA THR A 368 -56.48 35.17 -51.26
C THR A 368 -57.60 34.16 -51.02
N SER A 369 -58.65 34.59 -50.32
CA SER A 369 -59.98 33.98 -50.24
C SER A 369 -60.71 34.11 -51.60
N PRO A 370 -61.90 33.50 -51.81
CA PRO A 370 -63.13 33.74 -51.02
C PRO A 370 -63.52 32.59 -50.08
#